data_AF-A0A849THK3-F1
#
_entry.id   AF-A0A849THK3-F1
#
_cell.length_a   1.000
_cell.length_b   1.000
_cell.length_c   1.000
_cell.angle_alpha   90.00
_cell.angle_beta   90.00
_cell.angle_gamma   90.00
#
_symmetry.space_group_name_H-M   'P 1'
#
loop_
_entity.id
_entity.type
_entity.pdbx_description
1 polymer ?
#
loop_
_entity_poly.entity_id
_entity_poly.type
_entity_poly.pdbx_seq_one_letter_code
_entity_poly.pdbx_strand_id
1 'polypeptide(L)'
;YSIAYDLKPELATKIKACFLGFKFHDAFKKEYAPADRFVAISYKDTWKSIREVAEKSGTPYNKAAYEAQVKRDAEGAVKKAAEKTAAPATPKTP
;
A
#
# COMPACT_ATOMS: atom_id res chain seq x y z
N TYR A 1 -4.89 -1.54 -12.16
CA TYR A 1 -3.86 -2.20 -12.98
C TYR A 1 -2.63 -1.31 -13.02
N SER A 2 -1.44 -1.90 -13.15
CA SER A 2 -0.17 -1.18 -13.28
C SER A 2 0.51 -1.62 -14.57
N ILE A 3 1.14 -0.68 -15.27
CA ILE A 3 1.82 -0.93 -16.54
C ILE A 3 3.29 -0.58 -16.34
N ALA A 4 4.18 -1.36 -16.97
CA ALA A 4 5.60 -1.04 -16.99
C ALA A 4 5.83 0.37 -17.54
N TYR A 5 6.82 1.07 -16.98
CA TYR A 5 7.09 2.47 -17.30
C TYR A 5 7.42 2.69 -18.78
N ASP A 6 8.13 1.75 -19.41
CA ASP A 6 8.62 1.85 -20.78
C ASP A 6 7.94 0.86 -21.74
N LEU A 7 6.60 0.83 -21.71
CA LEU A 7 5.81 -0.01 -22.60
C LEU A 7 5.34 0.79 -23.81
N LYS A 8 5.42 0.20 -25.01
CA LYS A 8 4.87 0.81 -26.23
C LYS A 8 3.40 1.22 -26.00
N PRO A 9 2.99 2.44 -26.37
CA PRO A 9 1.68 2.98 -26.02
C PRO A 9 0.53 2.15 -26.60
N GLU A 10 0.72 1.56 -27.77
CA GLU A 10 -0.25 0.66 -28.42
C GLU A 10 -0.49 -0.61 -27.58
N LEU A 11 0.57 -1.21 -27.03
CA LEU A 11 0.47 -2.40 -26.19
C LEU A 11 -0.14 -2.06 -24.83
N ALA A 12 0.25 -0.94 -24.23
CA ALA A 12 -0.36 -0.45 -22.99
C ALA A 12 -1.87 -0.26 -23.15
N THR A 13 -2.31 0.27 -24.30
CA THR A 13 -3.73 0.47 -24.61
C THR A 13 -4.48 -0.85 -24.72
N LYS A 14 -3.92 -1.84 -25.44
CA LYS A 14 -4.51 -3.18 -25.55
C LYS A 14 -4.65 -3.86 -24.19
N ILE A 15 -3.62 -3.81 -23.34
CA ILE A 15 -3.67 -4.40 -21.99
C ILE A 15 -4.77 -3.74 -21.15
N LYS A 16 -4.88 -2.41 -21.17
CA LYS A 16 -5.96 -1.70 -20.46
C LYS A 16 -7.34 -2.17 -20.93
N ALA A 17 -7.53 -2.28 -22.25
CA ALA A 17 -8.80 -2.73 -22.82
C ALA A 17 -9.12 -4.17 -22.40
N CYS A 18 -8.16 -5.09 -22.46
CA CYS A 18 -8.35 -6.48 -22.03
C CYS A 18 -8.69 -6.57 -20.53
N PHE A 19 -8.00 -5.79 -19.69
CA PHE A 19 -8.20 -5.83 -18.25
C PHE A 19 -9.58 -5.27 -17.84
N LEU A 20 -9.96 -4.13 -18.41
CA LEU A 20 -11.25 -3.50 -18.09
C LEU A 20 -12.44 -4.20 -18.76
N GLY A 21 -12.21 -4.91 -19.87
CA GLY A 21 -13.22 -5.70 -20.56
C GLY A 21 -13.41 -7.12 -20.00
N PHE A 22 -12.58 -7.56 -19.05
CA PHE A 22 -12.66 -8.90 -18.47
C PHE A 22 -13.98 -9.09 -17.71
N LYS A 23 -14.77 -10.09 -18.11
CA LYS A 23 -16.02 -10.45 -17.44
C LYS A 23 -15.77 -11.46 -16.33
N PHE A 24 -16.24 -11.15 -15.13
CA PHE A 24 -16.10 -12.04 -13.99
C PHE A 24 -16.96 -13.28 -14.20
N HIS A 25 -16.34 -14.45 -14.12
CA HIS A 25 -17.03 -15.75 -14.10
C HIS A 25 -17.52 -16.07 -12.68
N ASP A 26 -18.32 -17.10 -12.52
CA ASP A 26 -19.08 -17.33 -11.27
C ASP A 26 -18.20 -17.53 -10.02
N ALA A 27 -17.06 -18.23 -10.14
CA ALA A 27 -16.15 -18.37 -9.01
C ALA A 27 -15.53 -17.02 -8.60
N PHE A 28 -15.19 -16.16 -9.57
CA PHE A 28 -14.66 -14.82 -9.30
C PHE A 28 -15.72 -13.92 -8.66
N LYS A 29 -16.96 -13.95 -9.16
CA LYS A 29 -18.06 -13.18 -8.56
C LYS A 29 -18.32 -13.58 -7.11
N LYS A 30 -18.20 -14.85 -6.77
CA LYS A 30 -18.40 -15.34 -5.39
C LYS A 30 -17.41 -14.73 -4.40
N GLU A 31 -16.15 -14.58 -4.81
CA GLU A 31 -15.09 -14.02 -3.94
C GLU A 31 -15.15 -12.49 -3.85
N TYR A 32 -15.49 -11.82 -4.96
CA TYR A 32 -15.40 -10.36 -5.06
C TYR A 32 -16.76 -9.63 -4.96
N ALA A 33 -17.84 -10.34 -4.62
CA ALA A 33 -19.16 -9.72 -4.44
C ALA A 33 -19.13 -8.60 -3.39
N PRO A 34 -19.79 -7.46 -3.64
CA PRO A 34 -20.72 -7.18 -4.75
C PRO A 34 -20.06 -6.66 -6.04
N ALA A 35 -18.72 -6.64 -6.14
CA ALA A 35 -18.05 -6.13 -7.34
C ALA A 35 -18.24 -7.08 -8.54
N ASP A 36 -18.65 -6.52 -9.67
CA ASP A 36 -18.96 -7.26 -10.91
C ASP A 36 -17.92 -7.11 -12.02
N ARG A 37 -16.98 -6.16 -11.86
CA ARG A 37 -15.99 -5.80 -12.88
C ARG A 37 -14.76 -5.13 -12.29
N PHE A 38 -13.71 -5.05 -13.10
CA PHE A 38 -12.58 -4.16 -12.82
C PHE A 38 -12.91 -2.71 -13.20
N VAL A 39 -12.48 -1.77 -12.36
CA VAL A 39 -12.64 -0.34 -12.61
C VAL A 39 -11.27 0.33 -12.76
N ALA A 40 -11.21 1.34 -13.62
CA ALA A 40 -10.02 2.18 -13.76
C ALA A 40 -9.96 3.14 -12.57
N ILE A 41 -8.83 3.11 -11.86
CA ILE A 41 -8.56 3.96 -10.70
C ILE A 41 -7.27 4.73 -10.98
N SER A 42 -7.27 6.03 -10.71
CA SER A 42 -6.06 6.87 -10.77
C SER A 42 -5.72 7.40 -9.37
N TYR A 43 -4.42 7.51 -9.07
CA TYR A 43 -3.97 8.14 -7.83
C TYR A 43 -4.30 9.64 -7.77
N LYS A 44 -4.34 10.30 -8.94
CA LYS A 44 -4.60 11.73 -9.01
C LYS A 44 -6.06 12.06 -8.65
N ASP A 45 -7.01 11.30 -9.18
CA ASP A 45 -8.42 11.65 -9.16
C ASP A 45 -9.18 10.78 -8.16
N THR A 46 -9.14 9.45 -8.31
CA THR A 46 -9.93 8.52 -7.48
C THR A 46 -9.48 8.52 -6.02
N TRP A 47 -8.21 8.86 -5.76
CA TRP A 47 -7.63 8.91 -4.41
C TRP A 47 -7.56 10.32 -3.83
N LYS A 48 -8.09 11.33 -4.53
CA LYS A 48 -7.97 12.73 -4.12
C LYS A 48 -8.49 12.96 -2.70
N SER A 49 -9.70 12.50 -2.38
CA SER A 49 -10.30 12.68 -1.06
C SER A 49 -9.48 12.04 0.06
N ILE A 50 -8.95 10.84 -0.17
CA ILE A 50 -8.08 10.13 0.79
C ILE A 50 -6.82 10.96 1.05
N ARG A 51 -6.21 11.52 -0.01
CA ARG A 51 -5.05 12.39 0.14
C ARG A 51 -5.40 13.67 0.89
N GLU A 52 -6.52 14.31 0.58
CA GLU A 52 -6.97 15.50 1.30
C GLU A 52 -7.15 15.25 2.80
N VAL A 53 -7.68 14.08 3.18
CA VAL A 53 -7.78 13.68 4.58
C VAL A 53 -6.40 13.38 5.20
N ALA A 54 -5.51 12.70 4.47
CA ALA A 54 -4.15 12.41 4.92
C ALA A 54 -3.33 13.68 5.18
N GLU A 55 -3.42 14.66 4.28
CA GLU A 55 -2.81 15.98 4.45
C GLU A 55 -3.37 16.69 5.69
N LYS A 56 -4.70 16.70 5.86
CA LYS A 56 -5.35 17.35 7.02
C LYS A 56 -5.09 16.67 8.35
N SER A 57 -4.87 15.37 8.35
CA SER A 57 -4.56 14.57 9.55
C SER A 57 -3.07 14.59 9.91
N GLY A 58 -2.22 15.26 9.14
CA GLY A 58 -0.78 15.35 9.40
C GLY A 58 0.01 14.09 9.04
N THR A 59 -0.57 13.18 8.25
CA THR A 59 0.09 11.97 7.74
C THR A 59 0.11 11.94 6.21
N PRO A 60 0.69 12.97 5.55
CA PRO A 60 0.62 13.08 4.11
C PRO A 60 1.42 11.96 3.42
N TYR A 61 0.93 11.48 2.28
CA TYR A 61 1.61 10.45 1.49
C TYR A 61 2.67 11.07 0.58
N ASN A 62 3.72 11.64 1.16
CA ASN A 62 4.81 12.29 0.44
C ASN A 62 6.20 11.88 0.97
N LYS A 63 7.25 12.29 0.24
CA LYS A 63 8.63 11.92 0.55
C LYS A 63 9.07 12.37 1.94
N ALA A 64 8.73 13.59 2.34
CA ALA A 64 9.14 14.14 3.64
C ALA A 64 8.50 13.36 4.81
N ALA A 65 7.21 13.04 4.72
CA ALA A 65 6.53 12.22 5.71
C ALA A 65 7.06 10.79 5.75
N TYR A 66 7.41 10.21 4.59
CA TYR A 66 8.06 8.91 4.51
C TYR A 66 9.43 8.93 5.21
N GLU A 67 10.28 9.90 4.92
CA GLU A 67 11.59 10.04 5.55
C GLU A 67 11.48 10.24 7.08
N ALA A 68 10.53 11.06 7.53
CA ALA A 68 10.24 11.26 8.94
C ALA A 68 9.74 9.97 9.63
N GLN A 69 8.91 9.17 8.94
CA GLN A 69 8.45 7.87 9.44
C GLN A 69 9.62 6.89 9.53
N VAL A 70 10.44 6.77 8.48
CA VAL A 70 11.64 5.90 8.47
C VAL A 70 12.56 6.23 9.63
N LYS A 71 12.81 7.52 9.90
CA LYS A 71 13.61 7.94 11.05
C LYS A 71 12.98 7.51 12.37
N ARG A 72 11.68 7.77 12.57
CA ARG A 72 10.97 7.37 13.80
C ARG A 72 10.97 5.85 14.03
N ASP A 73 10.78 5.06 12.98
CA ASP A 73 10.82 3.60 13.05
C ASP A 73 12.23 3.09 13.40
N ALA A 74 13.29 3.67 12.81
CA ALA A 74 14.66 3.32 13.14
C ALA A 74 14.99 3.64 14.61
N GLU A 75 14.60 4.82 15.10
CA GLU A 75 14.77 5.21 16.50
C GLU A 75 13.98 4.29 17.44
N GLY A 76 12.75 3.90 17.06
CA GLY A 76 11.92 2.95 17.80
C GLY A 76 12.52 1.55 17.84
N ALA A 77 13.10 1.08 16.73
CA ALA A 77 13.79 -0.21 16.65
C ALA A 77 15.03 -0.26 17.55
N VAL A 78 15.82 0.82 17.58
CA VAL A 78 16.99 0.94 18.47
C VAL A 78 16.56 0.93 19.94
N LYS A 79 15.50 1.67 20.30
CA LYS A 79 14.96 1.67 21.67
C LYS A 79 14.43 0.29 22.08
N LYS A 80 13.69 -0.39 21.21
CA LYS A 80 13.23 -1.77 21.46
C LYS A 80 14.38 -2.75 21.60
N ALA A 81 15.45 -2.61 20.81
CA ALA A 81 16.64 -3.44 20.93
C ALA A 81 17.35 -3.22 22.27
N ALA A 82 17.51 -1.95 22.68
CA ALA A 82 18.10 -1.58 23.97
C ALA A 82 17.29 -2.08 25.17
N GLU A 83 15.96 -1.98 25.12
CA GLU A 83 15.05 -2.48 26.15
C GLU A 83 15.07 -4.01 26.24
N LYS A 84 15.15 -4.72 25.09
CA LYS A 84 15.35 -6.18 25.06
C LYS A 84 16.68 -6.62 25.68
N THR A 85 17.74 -5.85 25.51
CA THR A 85 19.05 -6.12 26.14
C THR A 85 19.11 -5.73 27.61
N ALA A 86 18.21 -4.86 28.08
CA ALA A 86 18.15 -4.41 29.47
C ALA A 86 17.17 -5.23 30.35
N ALA A 87 16.35 -6.11 29.77
CA ALA A 87 15.49 -7.01 30.53
C ALA A 87 16.35 -8.07 31.28
N PRO A 88 16.37 -8.10 32.63
CA PRO A 88 17.26 -8.97 33.38
C PRO A 88 16.82 -10.44 33.24
N ALA A 89 17.80 -11.31 33.00
CA ALA A 89 17.63 -12.76 33.13
C ALA A 89 17.23 -13.06 34.58
N THR A 90 15.97 -13.44 34.81
CA THR A 90 15.58 -14.05 36.08
C THR A 90 16.28 -15.40 36.19
N PRO A 91 17.19 -15.59 37.15
CA PRO A 91 17.82 -16.89 37.33
C PRO A 91 16.82 -17.81 38.01
N LYS A 92 16.40 -18.88 37.33
CA LYS A 92 15.89 -20.08 38.00
C LYS A 92 16.96 -21.16 37.87
N THR A 93 17.78 -21.25 38.92
CA THR A 93 18.70 -22.36 39.21
C THR A 93 17.93 -23.45 40.00
N PRO A 94 18.57 -24.62 40.18
CA PRO A 94 18.25 -25.91 39.54
C PRO A 94 17.05 -26.65 40.14
#